data_AF-R3KC18-F1
#
_entry.id   AF-R3KC18-F1
#
_cell.length_a   1.000
_cell.length_b   1.000
_cell.length_c   1.000
_cell.angle_alpha   90.00
_cell.angle_beta   90.00
_cell.angle_gamma   90.00
#
_symmetry.space_group_name_H-M   'P 1'
#
loop_
_entity.id
_entity.type
_entity.pdbx_description
1 polymer ?
#
loop_
_entity_poly.entity_id
_entity_poly.type
_entity_poly.pdbx_seq_one_letter_code
_entity_poly.pdbx_strand_id
1 'polypeptide(L)'
;MADIVQLKENGVVKYMKTHADAIDGVEGKLVKAVGNETVLGTKNFQDGVQIGGKVVTADRIWRTAYENWGEGFYCAASENRDLGEFSKISQVILLIGRYTGAGNDERYAYSEHSFNFPQTRLGTFFYQPLISYDGGSAASSIPEVALKKIKFANVSGRLMLQGDDYNSTNSRSKGYTVKAVYVLEKA
;
A
#
# COMPACT_ATOMS: atom_id res chain seq x y z
N MET A 1 -26.18 -22.75 40.18
CA MET A 1 -25.63 -24.12 40.03
C MET A 1 -26.16 -24.61 38.70
N ALA A 2 -25.32 -24.87 37.71
CA ALA A 2 -25.81 -25.38 36.43
C ALA A 2 -26.02 -26.89 36.56
N ASP A 3 -27.23 -27.37 36.31
CA ASP A 3 -27.54 -28.80 36.31
C ASP A 3 -26.80 -29.46 35.14
N ILE A 4 -25.77 -30.24 35.45
CA ILE A 4 -25.09 -31.09 34.48
C ILE A 4 -25.93 -32.36 34.33
N VAL A 5 -26.79 -32.39 33.32
CA VAL A 5 -27.62 -33.57 33.01
C VAL A 5 -26.74 -34.63 32.33
N GLN A 6 -26.39 -35.69 33.06
CA GLN A 6 -25.79 -36.89 32.47
C GLN A 6 -26.87 -37.72 31.77
N LEU A 7 -26.76 -37.88 30.45
CA LEU A 7 -27.63 -38.77 29.68
C LEU A 7 -27.28 -40.24 29.99
N LYS A 8 -28.25 -40.98 30.55
CA LYS A 8 -28.19 -42.43 30.73
C LYS A 8 -29.27 -43.07 29.89
N GLU A 9 -28.91 -44.03 29.06
CA GLU A 9 -29.84 -44.87 28.30
C GLU A 9 -29.66 -46.31 28.81
N ASN A 10 -30.73 -46.92 29.33
CA ASN A 10 -30.70 -48.25 29.96
C ASN A 10 -29.65 -48.41 31.09
N GLY A 11 -29.43 -47.36 31.89
CA GLY A 11 -28.58 -47.42 33.07
C GLY A 11 -27.06 -47.36 32.82
N VAL A 12 -26.62 -47.32 31.56
CA VAL A 12 -25.21 -47.18 31.19
C VAL A 12 -24.88 -45.70 30.97
N VAL A 13 -23.79 -45.23 31.58
CA VAL A 13 -23.26 -43.88 31.35
C VAL A 13 -22.82 -43.80 29.89
N LYS A 14 -23.57 -43.06 29.06
CA LYS A 14 -23.10 -42.69 27.73
C LYS A 14 -22.09 -41.58 27.94
N TYR A 15 -20.84 -41.81 27.53
CA TYR A 15 -19.78 -40.79 27.56
C TYR A 15 -20.37 -39.46 27.09
N MET A 16 -20.27 -38.42 27.92
CA MET A 16 -20.59 -37.07 27.49
C MET A 16 -19.76 -36.82 26.24
N LYS A 17 -20.41 -36.86 25.09
CA LYS A 17 -19.77 -36.57 23.81
C LYS A 17 -19.22 -35.15 23.95
N THR A 18 -17.91 -35.01 24.08
CA THR A 18 -17.15 -33.76 23.94
C THR A 18 -17.14 -33.28 22.49
N HIS A 19 -18.23 -33.53 21.76
CA HIS A 19 -18.35 -33.28 20.35
C HIS A 19 -19.30 -32.11 20.18
N ALA A 20 -18.78 -30.99 19.68
CA ALA A 20 -19.62 -29.91 19.16
C ALA A 20 -20.73 -30.44 18.23
N ASP A 21 -20.51 -31.61 17.61
CA ASP A 21 -21.46 -32.41 16.82
C ASP A 21 -22.73 -32.85 17.57
N ALA A 22 -22.76 -32.79 18.90
CA ALA A 22 -23.94 -33.11 19.72
C ALA A 22 -24.77 -31.88 20.10
N ILE A 23 -24.36 -30.68 19.67
CA ILE A 23 -25.07 -29.43 19.94
C ILE A 23 -26.01 -29.15 18.76
N ASP A 24 -27.31 -29.27 18.97
CA ASP A 24 -28.30 -28.92 17.95
C ASP A 24 -28.25 -27.42 17.62
N GLY A 25 -28.34 -27.08 16.33
CA GLY A 25 -28.47 -25.70 15.86
C GLY A 25 -27.18 -24.87 15.85
N VAL A 26 -25.99 -25.51 15.88
CA VAL A 26 -24.68 -24.85 15.71
C VAL A 26 -24.19 -24.79 14.26
N GLU A 27 -24.91 -25.42 13.33
CA GLU A 27 -24.56 -25.39 11.91
C GLU A 27 -24.50 -23.94 11.40
N GLY A 28 -23.37 -23.57 10.81
CA GLY A 28 -23.10 -22.20 10.35
C GLY A 28 -22.72 -21.19 11.43
N LYS A 29 -22.67 -21.57 12.72
CA LYS A 29 -22.31 -20.68 13.83
C LYS A 29 -20.88 -20.85 14.33
N LEU A 30 -20.29 -22.03 14.13
CA LEU A 30 -18.95 -22.39 14.58
C LEU A 30 -18.01 -22.61 13.39
N VAL A 31 -16.73 -22.29 13.59
CA VAL A 31 -15.63 -22.60 12.67
C VAL A 31 -15.00 -23.93 13.09
N LYS A 32 -14.71 -24.81 12.12
CA LYS A 32 -14.18 -26.16 12.34
C LYS A 32 -12.65 -26.16 12.32
N ALA A 33 -12.04 -27.11 13.03
CA ALA A 33 -10.59 -27.30 13.03
C ALA A 33 -10.06 -27.96 11.74
N VAL A 34 -10.94 -28.58 10.93
CA VAL A 34 -10.61 -29.31 9.71
C VAL A 34 -11.65 -29.08 8.62
N GLY A 35 -11.23 -29.28 7.37
CA GLY A 35 -12.07 -29.07 6.19
C GLY A 35 -12.08 -27.63 5.71
N ASN A 36 -12.63 -27.42 4.51
CA ASN A 36 -12.72 -26.10 3.90
C ASN A 36 -14.05 -25.43 4.28
N GLU A 37 -14.02 -24.16 4.66
CA GLU A 37 -15.20 -23.37 4.99
C GLU A 37 -15.03 -21.89 4.63
N THR A 38 -16.15 -21.18 4.45
CA THR A 38 -16.19 -19.72 4.27
C THR A 38 -16.63 -19.07 5.58
N VAL A 39 -15.81 -18.18 6.14
CA VAL A 39 -16.10 -17.46 7.39
C VAL A 39 -16.30 -15.96 7.09
N LEU A 40 -17.47 -15.41 7.43
CA LEU A 40 -17.81 -14.01 7.17
C LEU A 40 -17.61 -13.11 8.40
N GLY A 41 -17.44 -11.80 8.16
CA GLY A 41 -17.29 -10.74 9.17
C GLY A 41 -15.90 -10.64 9.82
N THR A 42 -15.62 -9.53 10.51
CA THR A 42 -14.31 -9.26 11.13
C THR A 42 -13.96 -10.28 12.22
N LYS A 43 -12.71 -10.71 12.27
CA LYS A 43 -12.15 -11.60 13.30
C LYS A 43 -10.88 -10.97 13.86
N ASN A 44 -10.88 -10.72 15.17
CA ASN A 44 -9.74 -10.19 15.88
C ASN A 44 -9.08 -11.33 16.66
N PHE A 45 -7.80 -11.58 16.42
CA PHE A 45 -7.02 -12.62 17.08
C PHE A 45 -6.08 -11.99 18.09
N GLN A 46 -6.31 -12.24 19.38
CA GLN A 46 -5.55 -11.61 20.47
C GLN A 46 -4.06 -11.93 20.41
N ASP A 47 -3.71 -13.18 20.05
CA ASP A 47 -2.33 -13.67 20.02
C ASP A 47 -1.72 -13.65 18.61
N GLY A 48 -2.40 -13.01 17.65
CA GLY A 48 -2.03 -12.99 16.24
C GLY A 48 -2.48 -14.24 15.46
N VAL A 49 -2.26 -14.22 14.14
CA VAL A 49 -2.61 -15.32 13.22
C VAL A 49 -1.34 -16.05 12.79
N GLN A 50 -1.42 -17.36 12.56
CA GLN A 50 -0.33 -18.15 11.97
C GLN A 50 -0.82 -18.97 10.78
N ILE A 51 0.02 -19.13 9.77
CA ILE A 51 -0.20 -20.05 8.63
C ILE A 51 1.00 -20.99 8.56
N GLY A 52 0.76 -22.29 8.72
CA GLY A 52 1.81 -23.31 8.68
C GLY A 52 2.90 -23.12 9.75
N GLY A 53 2.51 -22.70 10.96
CA GLY A 53 3.44 -22.41 12.06
C GLY A 53 4.26 -21.12 11.90
N LYS A 54 3.95 -20.32 10.89
CA LYS A 54 4.58 -19.01 10.65
C LYS A 54 3.62 -17.91 11.02
N VAL A 55 4.08 -16.96 11.83
CA VAL A 55 3.28 -15.78 12.21
C VAL A 55 2.91 -14.99 10.96
N VAL A 56 1.61 -14.77 10.78
CA VAL A 56 1.05 -13.78 9.87
C VAL A 56 1.05 -12.46 10.64
N THR A 57 2.19 -11.81 10.63
CA THR A 57 2.27 -10.40 10.96
C THR A 57 1.71 -9.61 9.78
N ALA A 58 1.07 -8.47 10.03
CA ALA A 58 1.12 -7.37 9.07
C ALA A 58 2.57 -6.87 9.04
N ASP A 59 3.51 -7.70 8.58
CA ASP A 59 4.94 -7.36 8.52
C ASP A 59 5.16 -6.20 7.57
N ARG A 60 4.23 -5.97 6.64
CA ARG A 60 4.32 -5.01 5.57
C ARG A 60 2.98 -4.31 5.40
N ILE A 61 2.94 -3.03 5.76
CA ILE A 61 1.75 -2.19 5.61
C ILE A 61 2.04 -1.14 4.55
N TRP A 62 1.22 -1.13 3.49
CA TRP A 62 1.22 -0.02 2.54
C TRP A 62 0.47 1.16 3.13
N ARG A 63 1.13 2.31 3.15
CA ARG A 63 0.56 3.59 3.56
C ARG A 63 0.54 4.54 2.37
N THR A 64 -0.61 5.13 2.09
CA THR A 64 -0.72 6.26 1.16
C THR A 64 -0.17 7.50 1.85
N ALA A 65 1.07 7.87 1.49
CA ALA A 65 1.74 9.04 2.04
C ALA A 65 1.34 10.34 1.32
N TYR A 66 0.95 10.22 0.05
CA TYR A 66 0.44 11.33 -0.75
C TYR A 66 -0.45 10.79 -1.87
N GLU A 67 -1.54 11.50 -2.17
CA GLU A 67 -2.33 11.26 -3.37
C GLU A 67 -3.04 12.55 -3.81
N ASN A 68 -2.88 12.93 -5.09
CA ASN A 68 -3.62 13.98 -5.76
C ASN A 68 -3.63 13.70 -7.26
N TRP A 69 -4.75 13.19 -7.76
CA TRP A 69 -4.94 12.87 -9.16
C TRP A 69 -5.17 14.10 -10.04
N GLY A 70 -5.51 15.25 -9.46
CA GLY A 70 -5.64 16.54 -10.14
C GLY A 70 -4.28 17.09 -10.61
N GLU A 71 -3.89 18.28 -10.20
CA GLU A 71 -2.61 18.84 -10.64
C GLU A 71 -1.41 18.00 -10.16
N GLY A 72 -1.46 17.47 -8.94
CA GLY A 72 -0.33 16.78 -8.30
C GLY A 72 0.66 17.79 -7.70
N PHE A 73 1.92 17.40 -7.53
CA PHE A 73 3.01 18.34 -7.20
C PHE A 73 4.18 18.20 -8.18
N TYR A 74 4.80 19.32 -8.53
CA TYR A 74 5.83 19.42 -9.55
C TYR A 74 7.23 19.07 -9.04
N CYS A 75 7.42 18.90 -7.73
CA CYS A 75 8.75 18.73 -7.14
C CYS A 75 9.71 19.87 -7.55
N ALA A 76 9.23 21.11 -7.68
CA ALA A 76 10.13 22.26 -7.84
C ALA A 76 10.97 22.45 -6.56
N ALA A 77 12.08 23.20 -6.59
CA ALA A 77 12.91 23.40 -5.40
C ALA A 77 12.14 23.99 -4.19
N SER A 78 11.13 24.82 -4.47
CA SER A 78 10.22 25.39 -3.48
C SER A 78 9.20 24.37 -2.93
N GLU A 79 9.02 23.23 -3.59
CA GLU A 79 8.03 22.21 -3.25
C GLU A 79 8.71 21.02 -2.58
N ASN A 80 8.57 20.96 -1.26
CA ASN A 80 8.96 19.80 -0.46
C ASN A 80 7.70 19.16 0.11
N ARG A 81 7.62 17.83 0.10
CA ARG A 81 6.48 17.09 0.64
C ARG A 81 6.90 16.26 1.84
N ASP A 82 6.23 16.49 2.95
CA ASP A 82 6.27 15.60 4.10
C ASP A 82 5.39 14.38 3.81
N LEU A 83 6.02 13.20 3.83
CA LEU A 83 5.37 11.91 3.59
C LEU A 83 4.98 11.22 4.91
N GLY A 84 5.44 11.75 6.04
CA GLY A 84 5.11 11.26 7.38
C GLY A 84 6.26 10.58 8.10
N GLU A 85 5.95 10.13 9.32
CA GLU A 85 6.83 9.33 10.17
C GLU A 85 6.62 7.84 9.87
N PHE A 86 7.73 7.13 9.73
CA PHE A 86 7.77 5.69 9.47
C PHE A 86 8.86 5.07 10.35
N SER A 87 8.51 4.00 11.06
CA SER A 87 9.42 3.26 11.93
C SER A 87 10.50 2.53 11.13
N LYS A 88 10.11 1.88 10.01
CA LYS A 88 11.03 1.19 9.10
C LYS A 88 10.48 1.15 7.68
N ILE A 89 11.10 1.87 6.77
CA ILE A 89 10.71 1.88 5.35
C ILE A 89 11.39 0.71 4.63
N SER A 90 10.60 -0.13 3.96
CA SER A 90 11.09 -1.18 3.05
C SER A 90 11.08 -0.73 1.60
N GLN A 91 10.05 0.01 1.19
CA GLN A 91 9.84 0.39 -0.20
C GLN A 91 9.08 1.71 -0.26
N VAL A 92 9.35 2.51 -1.29
CA VAL A 92 8.52 3.65 -1.69
C VAL A 92 8.15 3.47 -3.15
N ILE A 93 6.88 3.69 -3.48
CA ILE A 93 6.39 3.73 -4.86
C ILE A 93 5.96 5.17 -5.16
N LEU A 94 6.43 5.70 -6.29
CA LEU A 94 6.02 6.98 -6.83
C LEU A 94 5.26 6.76 -8.13
N LEU A 95 4.09 7.40 -8.25
CA LEU A 95 3.38 7.51 -9.51
C LEU A 95 3.62 8.92 -10.06
N ILE A 96 4.24 9.00 -11.24
CA ILE A 96 4.53 10.25 -11.92
C ILE A 96 3.76 10.27 -13.23
N GLY A 97 2.95 11.30 -13.43
CA GLY A 97 2.14 11.46 -14.62
C GLY A 97 2.18 12.89 -15.14
N ARG A 98 1.77 13.09 -16.38
CA ARG A 98 1.60 14.44 -16.94
C ARG A 98 0.26 15.02 -16.47
N TYR A 99 0.25 16.28 -16.06
CA TYR A 99 -1.00 17.01 -15.87
C TYR A 99 -1.37 17.74 -17.18
N THR A 100 -2.58 17.52 -17.67
CA THR A 100 -3.06 18.07 -18.95
C THR A 100 -4.18 19.12 -18.80
N GLY A 101 -4.50 19.53 -17.57
CA GLY A 101 -5.63 20.43 -17.28
C GLY A 101 -6.97 19.69 -17.24
N ALA A 102 -7.91 20.21 -16.45
CA ALA A 102 -9.25 19.65 -16.33
C ALA A 102 -10.05 19.91 -17.62
N GLY A 103 -10.58 18.86 -18.25
CA GLY A 103 -11.61 19.02 -19.28
C GLY A 103 -11.62 18.04 -20.45
N ASN A 104 -10.61 17.18 -20.63
CA ASN A 104 -10.66 16.16 -21.68
C ASN A 104 -10.08 14.85 -21.14
N ASP A 105 -10.85 13.77 -21.26
CA ASP A 105 -10.52 12.37 -20.97
C ASP A 105 -9.09 12.16 -20.48
N GLU A 106 -8.97 12.12 -19.15
CA GLU A 106 -7.72 12.04 -18.42
C GLU A 106 -7.08 10.66 -18.65
N ARG A 107 -6.45 10.49 -19.81
CA ARG A 107 -5.52 9.39 -20.09
C ARG A 107 -4.26 9.65 -19.26
N TYR A 108 -4.36 9.44 -17.95
CA TYR A 108 -3.20 9.47 -17.06
C TYR A 108 -2.29 8.31 -17.41
N ALA A 109 -1.41 8.50 -18.39
CA ALA A 109 -0.22 7.68 -18.50
C ALA A 109 0.67 8.07 -17.32
N TYR A 110 0.63 7.26 -16.27
CA TYR A 110 1.54 7.36 -15.14
C TYR A 110 2.62 6.29 -15.27
N SER A 111 3.84 6.69 -14.93
CA SER A 111 4.93 5.77 -14.70
C SER A 111 5.00 5.47 -13.22
N GLU A 112 5.04 4.19 -12.89
CA GLU A 112 5.28 3.71 -11.53
C GLU A 112 6.77 3.50 -11.34
N HIS A 113 7.31 4.07 -10.26
CA HIS A 113 8.72 3.95 -9.91
C HIS A 113 8.86 3.44 -8.49
N SER A 114 9.58 2.33 -8.36
CA SER A 114 9.78 1.65 -7.09
C SER A 114 11.19 1.83 -6.55
N PHE A 115 11.28 2.20 -5.27
CA PHE A 115 12.52 2.46 -4.55
C PHE A 115 12.60 1.52 -3.35
N ASN A 116 13.55 0.58 -3.38
CA ASN A 116 13.79 -0.32 -2.26
C ASN A 116 14.73 0.34 -1.24
N PHE A 117 14.36 0.28 0.02
CA PHE A 117 15.17 0.76 1.14
C PHE A 117 15.85 -0.42 1.86
N PRO A 118 17.07 -0.24 2.40
CA PRO A 118 17.86 1.00 2.46
C PRO A 118 18.74 1.24 1.22
N GLN A 119 18.62 0.41 0.17
CA GLN A 119 19.43 0.54 -1.06
C GLN A 119 19.30 1.95 -1.69
N THR A 120 18.13 2.55 -1.54
CA THR A 120 17.88 3.97 -1.78
C THR A 120 18.58 4.82 -0.71
N ARG A 121 19.72 5.43 -1.07
CA ARG A 121 20.48 6.31 -0.17
C ARG A 121 19.73 7.62 0.07
N LEU A 122 19.17 7.79 1.26
CA LEU A 122 18.63 9.07 1.72
C LEU A 122 19.67 10.18 1.51
N GLY A 123 19.21 11.35 1.06
CA GLY A 123 20.07 12.49 0.76
C GLY A 123 20.63 12.52 -0.66
N THR A 124 20.48 11.44 -1.45
CA THR A 124 20.93 11.39 -2.85
C THR A 124 19.79 11.70 -3.82
N PHE A 125 20.10 12.38 -4.91
CA PHE A 125 19.14 12.60 -6.00
C PHE A 125 19.02 11.37 -6.89
N PHE A 126 17.77 11.07 -7.28
CA PHE A 126 17.43 10.07 -8.28
C PHE A 126 16.80 10.77 -9.48
N TYR A 127 17.13 10.28 -10.67
CA TYR A 127 16.57 10.76 -11.92
C TYR A 127 15.61 9.69 -12.45
N GLN A 128 14.31 10.00 -12.49
CA GLN A 128 13.30 9.13 -13.04
C GLN A 128 13.11 9.43 -14.53
N PRO A 129 13.48 8.50 -15.43
CA PRO A 129 13.23 8.68 -16.86
C PRO A 129 11.74 8.59 -17.15
N LEU A 130 11.28 9.50 -17.99
CA LEU A 130 9.90 9.63 -18.44
C LEU A 130 9.92 9.86 -19.95
N ILE A 131 8.84 9.50 -20.63
CA ILE A 131 8.68 9.77 -22.07
C ILE A 131 7.74 10.96 -22.21
N SER A 132 8.24 12.04 -22.80
CA SER A 132 7.47 13.24 -23.14
C SER A 132 7.18 13.30 -24.63
N TYR A 133 5.97 13.75 -24.93
CA TYR A 133 5.59 14.15 -26.29
C TYR A 133 5.51 15.67 -26.28
N ASP A 134 6.41 16.33 -27.03
CA ASP A 134 6.39 17.78 -27.13
C ASP A 134 5.05 18.20 -27.77
N GLY A 135 4.36 19.12 -27.11
CA GLY A 135 2.96 19.46 -27.36
C GLY A 135 2.76 20.45 -28.50
N GLY A 136 3.64 20.44 -29.51
CA GLY A 136 3.46 21.21 -30.73
C GLY A 136 2.61 20.45 -31.74
N SER A 137 1.31 20.29 -31.47
CA SER A 137 0.30 19.62 -32.32
C SER A 137 0.44 18.08 -32.50
N ALA A 138 -0.69 17.39 -32.39
CA ALA A 138 -0.85 15.96 -32.17
C ALA A 138 -0.50 15.02 -33.35
N ALA A 139 0.42 15.39 -34.24
CA ALA A 139 0.70 14.59 -35.44
C ALA A 139 2.18 14.44 -35.83
N SER A 140 3.15 15.07 -35.16
CA SER A 140 4.56 14.95 -35.59
C SER A 140 5.65 14.99 -34.51
N SER A 141 5.33 14.99 -33.22
CA SER A 141 6.38 15.05 -32.19
C SER A 141 7.05 13.68 -31.96
N ILE A 142 8.36 13.64 -32.18
CA ILE A 142 9.22 12.52 -31.80
C ILE A 142 9.19 12.42 -30.27
N PRO A 143 8.98 11.22 -29.68
CA PRO A 143 9.04 11.06 -28.24
C PRO A 143 10.44 11.43 -27.72
N GLU A 144 10.48 12.27 -26.70
CA GLU A 144 11.72 12.74 -26.08
C GLU A 144 11.83 12.23 -24.65
N VAL A 145 13.06 12.04 -24.18
CA VAL A 145 13.32 11.68 -22.78
C VAL A 145 13.15 12.91 -21.90
N ALA A 146 12.20 12.83 -20.98
CA ALA A 146 12.08 13.72 -19.82
C ALA A 146 12.68 13.03 -18.58
N LEU A 147 13.09 13.83 -17.60
CA LEU A 147 13.67 13.31 -16.35
C LEU A 147 13.07 14.04 -15.15
N LYS A 148 12.56 13.31 -14.17
CA LYS A 148 12.17 13.90 -12.88
C LYS A 148 13.27 13.70 -11.86
N LYS A 149 13.83 14.78 -11.34
CA LYS A 149 14.86 14.73 -10.31
C LYS A 149 14.20 14.78 -8.94
N ILE A 150 14.43 13.78 -8.11
CA ILE A 150 13.76 13.64 -6.81
C ILE A 150 14.77 13.24 -5.75
N LYS A 151 14.51 13.60 -4.49
CA LYS A 151 15.36 13.21 -3.36
C LYS A 151 14.49 12.82 -2.18
N PHE A 152 14.75 11.64 -1.65
CA PHE A 152 14.24 11.26 -0.33
C PHE A 152 15.20 11.76 0.74
N ALA A 153 14.69 12.40 1.78
CA ALA A 153 15.47 12.87 2.92
C ALA A 153 14.78 12.46 4.23
N ASN A 154 15.55 12.25 5.28
CA ASN A 154 15.01 12.22 6.63
C ASN A 154 15.26 13.59 7.26
N VAL A 155 14.18 14.28 7.63
CA VAL A 155 14.22 15.55 8.33
C VAL A 155 13.50 15.37 9.65
N SER A 156 14.24 15.38 10.75
CA SER A 156 13.69 15.23 12.11
C SER A 156 12.82 13.98 12.30
N GLY A 157 13.22 12.83 11.74
CA GLY A 157 12.49 11.57 11.86
C GLY A 157 11.40 11.36 10.81
N ARG A 158 11.17 12.36 9.94
CA ARG A 158 10.11 12.35 8.93
C ARG A 158 10.69 12.11 7.55
N LEU A 159 10.03 11.27 6.76
CA LEU A 159 10.40 11.06 5.37
C LEU A 159 9.91 12.26 4.55
N MET A 160 10.85 12.96 3.92
CA MET A 160 10.59 14.06 3.02
C MET A 160 10.89 13.64 1.59
N LEU A 161 10.06 14.09 0.66
CA LEU A 161 10.35 14.08 -0.76
C LEU A 161 10.63 15.52 -1.19
N GLN A 162 11.88 15.78 -1.57
CA GLN A 162 12.38 17.11 -1.89
C GLN A 162 12.47 17.31 -3.39
N GLY A 163 12.02 18.49 -3.82
CA GLY A 163 12.13 18.96 -5.19
C GLY A 163 13.47 19.62 -5.52
N ASP A 164 13.62 20.03 -6.79
CA ASP A 164 14.85 20.62 -7.32
C ASP A 164 14.53 21.55 -8.51
N ASP A 165 15.34 22.58 -8.72
CA ASP A 165 15.15 23.57 -9.80
C ASP A 165 15.25 22.96 -11.21
N TYR A 166 15.89 21.79 -11.34
CA TYR A 166 15.88 21.02 -12.58
C TYR A 166 14.45 20.72 -13.05
N ASN A 167 13.51 20.49 -12.13
CA ASN A 167 12.14 20.12 -12.46
C ASN A 167 11.29 21.29 -12.97
N SER A 168 11.67 22.53 -12.69
CA SER A 168 10.98 23.74 -13.17
C SER A 168 11.63 24.33 -14.42
N THR A 169 12.95 24.19 -14.56
CA THR A 169 13.73 24.76 -15.67
C THR A 169 13.74 23.89 -16.94
N ASN A 170 13.60 22.57 -16.80
CA ASN A 170 13.55 21.67 -17.96
C ASN A 170 12.13 21.64 -18.56
N SER A 171 11.99 22.16 -19.79
CA SER A 171 10.70 22.25 -20.50
C SER A 171 10.00 20.91 -20.72
N ARG A 172 10.76 19.81 -20.83
CA ARG A 172 10.24 18.45 -21.03
C ARG A 172 9.76 17.84 -19.71
N SER A 173 10.42 18.17 -18.59
CA SER A 173 10.10 17.62 -17.26
C SER A 173 9.07 18.42 -16.48
N LYS A 174 8.92 19.72 -16.76
CA LYS A 174 8.04 20.63 -16.00
C LYS A 174 6.55 20.27 -16.07
N GLY A 175 6.12 19.53 -17.10
CA GLY A 175 4.73 19.09 -17.24
C GLY A 175 4.36 17.86 -16.41
N TYR A 176 5.35 17.19 -15.81
CA TYR A 176 5.14 15.99 -15.00
C TYR A 176 4.97 16.34 -13.54
N THR A 177 4.01 15.72 -12.90
CA THR A 177 3.76 15.85 -11.48
C THR A 177 3.71 14.47 -10.83
N VAL A 178 4.15 14.41 -9.59
CA VAL A 178 3.92 13.24 -8.76
C VAL A 178 2.46 13.25 -8.34
N LYS A 179 1.77 12.16 -8.63
CA LYS A 179 0.34 11.95 -8.37
C LYS A 179 0.12 11.21 -7.06
N ALA A 180 0.93 10.21 -6.78
CA ALA A 180 0.81 9.42 -5.56
C ALA A 180 2.18 8.97 -5.04
N VAL A 181 2.25 8.80 -3.72
CA VAL A 181 3.38 8.20 -3.02
C VAL A 181 2.84 7.16 -2.05
N TYR A 182 3.25 5.90 -2.25
CA TYR A 182 2.93 4.80 -1.35
C TYR A 182 4.21 4.34 -0.64
N VAL A 183 4.12 4.11 0.65
CA VAL A 183 5.26 3.69 1.48
C VAL A 183 4.94 2.34 2.10
N LEU A 184 5.80 1.36 1.86
CA LEU A 184 5.75 0.05 2.51
C LEU A 184 6.54 0.14 3.81
N GLU A 185 5.83 0.16 4.91
CA GLU A 185 6.40 0.12 6.25
C GLU A 185 6.54 -1.33 6.71
N LYS A 186 7.69 -1.67 7.29
CA LYS A 186 7.89 -2.95 7.96
C LYS A 186 7.57 -2.78 9.45
N ALA A 187 6.59 -3.52 9.95
CA ALA A 187 6.28 -3.56 11.38
C ALA A 187 7.43 -4.16 12.21
#